data_AF-A0A7T7HCE6-F1
#
_entry.id   AF-A0A7T7HCE6-F1
#
_cell.length_a   1.000
_cell.length_b   1.000
_cell.length_c   1.000
_cell.angle_alpha   90.00
_cell.angle_beta   90.00
_cell.angle_gamma   90.00
#
_symmetry.space_group_name_H-M   'P 1'
#
loop_
_entity.id
_entity.type
_entity.pdbx_description
1 polymer ?
#
loop_
_entity_poly.entity_id
_entity_poly.type
_entity_poly.pdbx_seq_one_letter_code
_entity_poly.pdbx_strand_id
1 'polypeptide(L)'
;MNRYYFYKKSLDIREDFKGNVIDFSLSALYCTKEYSQKFRKEISQYHYFDQIHLCISTKTKGIFQIDVDSGTDGCMGHYSKSLNELKESFSKYGYCLISERNYFRLRKLAMRLIFKNIQFFIPENDEAFQRKYLYQTNYSSGFYDIKLISTSEKYNIRNYDENQIEYGKKIGIPMNDLRINEYFRIFISKDKNYKTNKFSVESNHFNPYYQNYQEFINGNFLRKDKNIVEIKDFQFARIKKMVIELILERSDLDISSIIPKQQHTITILDI
;
A
#
# COMPACT_ATOMS: atom_id res chain seq x y z
N MET A 1 11.90 25.64 -7.23
CA MET A 1 11.74 24.17 -7.29
C MET A 1 10.52 23.88 -8.14
N ASN A 2 10.65 23.07 -9.20
CA ASN A 2 9.51 22.74 -10.07
C ASN A 2 8.80 21.48 -9.55
N ARG A 3 7.47 21.47 -9.61
CA ARG A 3 6.62 20.32 -9.22
C ARG A 3 5.92 19.75 -10.44
N TYR A 4 5.74 18.44 -10.44
CA TYR A 4 5.15 17.67 -11.52
C TYR A 4 4.11 16.72 -10.94
N TYR A 5 2.95 16.66 -11.58
CA TYR A 5 1.79 15.92 -11.09
C TYR A 5 1.30 14.98 -12.17
N PHE A 6 1.16 13.71 -11.84
CA PHE A 6 0.78 12.66 -12.76
C PHE A 6 -0.49 11.95 -12.31
N TYR A 7 -1.31 11.57 -13.28
CA TYR A 7 -2.53 10.82 -13.10
C TYR A 7 -2.58 9.62 -14.04
N LYS A 8 -3.09 8.50 -13.55
CA LYS A 8 -3.39 7.31 -14.35
C LYS A 8 -4.79 6.84 -14.01
N LYS A 9 -5.58 6.52 -15.03
CA LYS A 9 -6.79 5.71 -14.87
C LYS A 9 -6.41 4.24 -15.01
N SER A 10 -6.90 3.38 -14.12
CA SER A 10 -6.66 1.94 -14.27
C SER A 10 -7.42 1.38 -15.47
N LEU A 11 -6.73 0.55 -16.26
CA LEU A 11 -7.24 -0.07 -17.49
C LEU A 11 -7.60 -1.55 -17.28
N ASP A 12 -7.11 -2.19 -16.21
CA ASP A 12 -7.14 -3.64 -16.02
C ASP A 12 -8.09 -4.09 -14.89
N ILE A 13 -9.32 -3.57 -14.90
CA ILE A 13 -10.38 -4.04 -13.97
C ILE A 13 -11.05 -5.26 -14.61
N ARG A 14 -11.11 -6.41 -13.90
CA ARG A 14 -11.89 -7.58 -14.36
C ARG A 14 -13.31 -7.14 -14.71
N GLU A 15 -13.86 -7.69 -15.79
CA GLU A 15 -15.18 -7.27 -16.30
C GLU A 15 -16.27 -7.35 -15.23
N ASP A 16 -16.21 -8.39 -14.40
CA ASP A 16 -17.12 -8.65 -13.27
C ASP A 16 -17.19 -7.50 -12.24
N PHE A 17 -16.20 -6.59 -12.23
CA PHE A 17 -16.11 -5.45 -11.32
C PHE A 17 -16.31 -4.08 -12.01
N LYS A 18 -16.45 -4.05 -13.34
CA LYS A 18 -16.66 -2.80 -14.10
C LYS A 18 -17.95 -2.13 -13.63
N GLY A 19 -17.83 -0.90 -13.09
CA GLY A 19 -18.96 -0.07 -12.63
C GLY A 19 -19.19 -0.04 -11.12
N ASN A 20 -18.59 -0.96 -10.35
CA ASN A 20 -18.64 -0.95 -8.88
C ASN A 20 -17.33 -0.52 -8.23
N VAL A 21 -16.28 -0.36 -9.02
CA VAL A 21 -14.92 -0.02 -8.56
C VAL A 21 -14.52 1.36 -9.06
N ILE A 22 -13.99 2.18 -8.14
CA ILE A 22 -13.28 3.42 -8.48
C ILE A 22 -11.79 3.14 -8.36
N ASP A 23 -11.09 3.27 -9.48
CA ASP A 23 -9.65 2.95 -9.57
C ASP A 23 -8.89 3.99 -10.40
N PHE A 24 -7.98 4.68 -9.72
CA PHE A 24 -7.05 5.62 -10.32
C PHE A 24 -5.80 5.79 -9.46
N SER A 25 -4.80 6.45 -10.03
CA SER A 25 -3.50 6.62 -9.41
C SER A 25 -2.97 8.04 -9.58
N LEU A 26 -2.28 8.51 -8.55
CA LEU A 26 -1.70 9.83 -8.44
C LEU A 26 -0.23 9.72 -8.03
N SER A 27 0.61 10.55 -8.64
CA SER A 27 2.01 10.72 -8.25
C SER A 27 2.43 12.17 -8.37
N ALA A 28 3.10 12.70 -7.37
CA ALA A 28 3.65 14.04 -7.36
C ALA A 28 5.15 14.02 -7.06
N LEU A 29 5.91 14.76 -7.85
CA LEU A 29 7.36 14.84 -7.77
C LEU A 29 7.82 16.30 -7.79
N TYR A 30 8.89 16.60 -7.06
CA TYR A 30 9.64 17.84 -7.24
C TYR A 30 10.99 17.55 -7.88
N CYS A 31 11.54 18.57 -8.56
CA CYS A 31 12.84 18.48 -9.22
C CYS A 31 13.87 19.35 -8.52
N THR A 32 15.02 18.75 -8.22
CA THR A 32 16.26 19.44 -7.83
C THR A 32 17.31 19.30 -8.93
N LYS A 33 18.24 20.24 -8.99
CA LYS A 33 19.45 20.11 -9.81
C LYS A 33 20.59 19.66 -8.93
N GLU A 34 21.29 18.61 -9.35
CA GLU A 34 22.43 18.08 -8.63
C GLU A 34 23.59 17.79 -9.57
N TYR A 35 24.81 18.06 -9.12
CA TYR A 35 26.00 17.70 -9.87
C TYR A 35 26.28 16.20 -9.72
N SER A 36 26.26 15.47 -10.82
CA SER A 36 26.63 14.06 -10.82
C SER A 36 28.13 13.91 -11.00
N GLN A 37 28.82 13.37 -9.99
CA GLN A 37 30.25 13.03 -10.10
C GLN A 37 30.51 11.99 -11.20
N LYS A 38 29.61 11.00 -11.35
CA LYS A 38 29.69 9.96 -12.39
C LYS A 38 29.61 10.53 -13.81
N PHE A 39 28.71 11.48 -14.05
CA PHE A 39 28.50 12.06 -15.39
C PHE A 39 29.23 13.40 -15.58
N ARG A 40 29.91 13.91 -14.54
CA ARG A 40 30.61 15.20 -14.48
C ARG A 40 29.78 16.38 -14.99
N LYS A 41 28.46 16.36 -14.74
CA LYS A 41 27.51 17.39 -15.17
C LYS A 41 26.34 17.53 -14.20
N GLU A 42 25.67 18.69 -14.26
CA GLU A 42 24.37 18.85 -13.60
C GLU A 42 23.33 17.92 -14.24
N ILE A 43 22.58 17.23 -13.39
CA ILE A 43 21.43 16.42 -13.77
C ILE A 43 20.21 16.86 -12.98
N SER A 44 19.02 16.63 -13.53
CA SER A 44 17.79 16.74 -12.75
C SER A 44 17.65 15.49 -11.88
N GLN A 45 17.27 15.67 -10.61
CA GLN A 45 16.82 14.60 -9.75
C GLN A 45 15.36 14.85 -9.38
N TYR A 46 14.56 13.79 -9.45
CA TYR A 46 13.14 13.84 -9.15
C TYR A 46 12.85 13.05 -7.89
N HIS A 47 12.13 13.67 -6.98
CA HIS A 47 11.84 13.11 -5.67
C HIS A 47 10.34 13.06 -5.49
N TYR A 48 9.82 11.91 -5.09
CA TYR A 48 8.41 11.79 -4.77
C TYR A 48 8.11 12.55 -3.48
N PHE A 49 7.02 13.31 -3.49
CA PHE A 49 6.50 13.92 -2.26
C PHE A 49 5.04 13.59 -1.98
N ASP A 50 4.35 12.98 -2.96
CA ASP A 50 3.04 12.40 -2.76
C ASP A 50 2.82 11.26 -3.74
N GLN A 51 2.23 10.17 -3.26
CA GLN A 51 1.80 9.03 -4.06
C GLN A 51 0.47 8.54 -3.50
N ILE A 52 -0.53 8.32 -4.35
CA ILE A 52 -1.74 7.61 -3.92
C ILE A 52 -2.17 6.66 -5.05
N HIS A 53 -2.14 5.36 -4.82
CA HIS A 53 -2.64 4.35 -5.73
C HIS A 53 -3.81 3.63 -5.07
N LEU A 54 -4.96 3.54 -5.74
CA LEU A 54 -6.22 3.34 -5.02
C LEU A 54 -7.23 2.62 -5.89
N CYS A 55 -7.70 1.46 -5.45
CA CYS A 55 -8.82 0.72 -6.02
C CYS A 55 -9.79 0.39 -4.88
N ILE A 56 -11.04 0.85 -4.97
CA ILE A 56 -12.03 0.82 -3.87
C ILE A 56 -13.41 0.42 -4.42
N SER A 57 -14.10 -0.50 -3.76
CA SER A 57 -15.44 -0.99 -4.13
C SER A 57 -16.59 -0.20 -3.48
N THR A 58 -17.63 0.13 -4.27
CA THR A 58 -18.74 1.03 -3.89
C THR A 58 -20.05 0.33 -3.56
N LYS A 59 -20.18 -0.97 -3.87
CA LYS A 59 -21.44 -1.74 -3.70
C LYS A 59 -21.26 -3.19 -3.23
N THR A 60 -20.09 -3.78 -3.41
CA THR A 60 -19.79 -5.17 -3.03
C THR A 60 -18.96 -5.21 -1.75
N LYS A 61 -19.13 -6.26 -0.92
CA LYS A 61 -18.20 -6.56 0.18
C LYS A 61 -16.85 -6.97 -0.43
N GLY A 62 -15.81 -6.16 -0.23
CA GLY A 62 -14.52 -6.24 -0.97
C GLY A 62 -14.62 -5.58 -2.36
N ILE A 63 -13.61 -4.98 -3.00
CA ILE A 63 -12.14 -5.05 -2.94
C ILE A 63 -11.55 -3.67 -2.60
N PHE A 64 -10.45 -3.64 -1.85
CA PHE A 64 -9.70 -2.41 -1.59
C PHE A 64 -8.20 -2.67 -1.70
N GLN A 65 -7.50 -1.90 -2.54
CA GLN A 65 -6.05 -1.77 -2.49
C GLN A 65 -5.74 -0.30 -2.52
N ILE A 66 -5.16 0.20 -1.43
CA ILE A 66 -4.87 1.62 -1.29
C ILE A 66 -3.48 1.73 -0.71
N ASP A 67 -2.60 2.44 -1.41
CA ASP A 67 -1.29 2.85 -0.92
C ASP A 67 -1.21 4.37 -0.94
N VAL A 68 -0.89 5.00 0.18
CA VAL A 68 -0.65 6.45 0.28
C VAL A 68 0.74 6.67 0.85
N ASP A 69 1.54 7.55 0.23
CA ASP A 69 2.71 8.14 0.88
C ASP A 69 2.78 9.64 0.63
N SER A 70 2.50 10.43 1.66
CA SER A 70 2.58 11.90 1.66
C SER A 70 3.65 12.35 2.63
N GLY A 71 4.88 12.44 2.11
CA GLY A 71 6.05 12.95 2.81
C GLY A 71 6.80 14.00 2.01
N THR A 72 7.22 15.09 2.65
CA THR A 72 8.06 16.15 2.07
C THR A 72 9.39 15.65 1.51
N ASP A 73 9.90 14.56 2.10
CA ASP A 73 11.17 13.92 1.79
C ASP A 73 10.91 12.44 1.48
N GLY A 74 10.19 12.14 0.40
CA GLY A 74 9.89 10.76 0.04
C GLY A 74 11.15 9.90 0.03
N CYS A 75 11.08 8.68 0.56
CA CYS A 75 12.23 7.77 0.64
C CYS A 75 12.74 7.28 -0.73
N MET A 76 12.11 7.72 -1.83
CA MET A 76 12.39 7.26 -3.17
C MET A 76 12.57 8.43 -4.13
N GLY A 77 13.67 8.38 -4.88
CA GLY A 77 13.86 9.19 -6.07
C GLY A 77 13.39 8.43 -7.32
N HIS A 78 13.03 9.17 -8.37
CA HIS A 78 12.84 8.61 -9.70
C HIS A 78 14.17 8.67 -10.49
N TYR A 79 14.46 7.63 -11.26
CA TYR A 79 15.77 7.44 -11.93
C TYR A 79 16.01 8.38 -13.13
N SER A 80 14.98 9.06 -13.62
CA SER A 80 15.07 9.99 -14.74
C SER A 80 15.99 11.17 -14.46
N LYS A 81 16.73 11.60 -15.49
CA LYS A 81 17.70 12.69 -15.41
C LYS A 81 17.26 13.95 -16.15
N SER A 82 16.13 13.88 -16.86
CA SER A 82 15.52 14.97 -17.61
C SER A 82 13.98 14.88 -17.54
N LEU A 83 13.29 15.98 -17.87
CA LEU A 83 11.82 16.02 -17.86
C LEU A 83 11.23 15.13 -18.97
N ASN A 84 11.91 15.03 -20.10
CA ASN A 84 11.47 14.18 -21.20
C ASN A 84 11.55 12.70 -20.80
N GLU A 85 12.66 12.27 -20.20
CA GLU A 85 12.78 10.91 -19.65
C GLU A 85 11.72 10.63 -18.57
N LEU A 86 11.40 11.61 -17.73
CA LEU A 86 10.35 11.45 -16.71
C LEU A 86 8.99 11.23 -17.38
N LYS A 87 8.62 12.08 -18.35
CA LYS A 87 7.35 11.96 -19.08
C LYS A 87 7.25 10.64 -19.83
N GLU A 88 8.33 10.21 -20.50
CA GLU A 88 8.38 8.93 -21.20
C GLU A 88 8.23 7.75 -20.25
N SER A 89 8.93 7.76 -19.10
CA SER A 89 8.78 6.75 -18.05
C SER A 89 7.32 6.62 -17.61
N PHE A 90 6.71 7.74 -17.23
CA PHE A 90 5.32 7.76 -16.76
C PHE A 90 4.34 7.31 -17.87
N SER A 91 4.54 7.77 -19.10
CA SER A 91 3.69 7.41 -20.23
C SER A 91 3.70 5.91 -20.53
N LYS A 92 4.84 5.22 -20.35
CA LYS A 92 4.93 3.76 -20.51
C LYS A 92 4.00 3.01 -19.55
N TYR A 93 3.72 3.59 -18.38
CA TYR A 93 2.82 3.01 -17.38
C TYR A 93 1.37 3.54 -17.48
N GLY A 94 1.05 4.33 -18.51
CA GLY A 94 -0.29 4.88 -18.73
C GLY A 94 -0.58 6.16 -17.94
N TYR A 95 0.44 6.81 -17.40
CA TYR A 95 0.29 8.09 -16.72
C TYR A 95 0.30 9.27 -17.68
N CYS A 96 -0.51 10.29 -17.37
CA CYS A 96 -0.47 11.59 -18.00
C CYS A 96 -0.11 12.69 -17.00
N LEU A 97 0.58 13.72 -17.48
CA LEU A 97 0.88 14.93 -16.71
C LEU A 97 -0.40 15.77 -16.58
N ILE A 98 -0.72 16.21 -15.36
CA ILE A 98 -1.90 17.03 -15.06
C ILE A 98 -1.50 18.32 -14.32
N SER A 99 -2.43 19.27 -14.25
CA SER A 99 -2.24 20.49 -13.45
C SER A 99 -2.31 20.21 -11.96
N GLU A 100 -1.62 21.04 -11.17
CA GLU A 100 -1.68 21.04 -9.70
C GLU A 100 -3.13 21.11 -9.18
N ARG A 101 -3.94 21.99 -9.78
CA ARG A 101 -5.37 22.13 -9.43
C ARG A 101 -6.15 20.83 -9.61
N ASN A 102 -5.91 20.11 -10.70
CA ASN A 102 -6.58 18.82 -10.96
C ASN A 102 -6.06 17.74 -10.01
N TYR A 103 -4.76 17.75 -9.72
CA TYR A 103 -4.16 16.82 -8.77
C TYR A 103 -4.80 16.94 -7.38
N PHE A 104 -4.89 18.14 -6.82
CA PHE A 104 -5.51 18.32 -5.51
C PHE A 104 -6.99 17.96 -5.46
N ARG A 105 -7.73 18.19 -6.56
CA ARG A 105 -9.13 17.76 -6.67
C ARG A 105 -9.25 16.24 -6.61
N LEU A 106 -8.44 15.54 -7.39
CA LEU A 106 -8.41 14.07 -7.43
C LEU A 106 -7.91 13.49 -6.10
N ARG A 107 -6.90 14.11 -5.49
CA ARG A 107 -6.38 13.73 -4.17
C ARG A 107 -7.45 13.86 -3.09
N LYS A 108 -8.18 14.99 -3.06
CA LYS A 108 -9.31 15.19 -2.13
C LYS A 108 -10.41 14.15 -2.34
N LEU A 109 -10.69 13.80 -3.58
CA LEU A 109 -11.64 12.73 -3.91
C LEU A 109 -11.13 11.37 -3.40
N ALA A 110 -9.87 11.02 -3.69
CA ALA A 110 -9.21 9.81 -3.20
C ALA A 110 -9.36 9.69 -1.68
N MET A 111 -8.85 10.66 -0.91
CA MET A 111 -8.91 10.64 0.55
C MET A 111 -10.35 10.47 1.07
N ARG A 112 -11.32 11.17 0.48
CA ARG A 112 -12.74 11.00 0.83
C ARG A 112 -13.25 9.57 0.58
N LEU A 113 -12.86 8.96 -0.54
CA LEU A 113 -13.24 7.59 -0.86
C LEU A 113 -12.57 6.58 0.07
N ILE A 114 -11.30 6.77 0.43
CA ILE A 114 -10.60 5.96 1.44
C ILE A 114 -11.41 5.99 2.73
N PHE A 115 -11.65 7.18 3.30
CA PHE A 115 -12.26 7.32 4.61
C PHE A 115 -13.73 6.92 4.65
N LYS A 116 -14.49 7.19 3.57
CA LYS A 116 -15.89 6.74 3.49
C LYS A 116 -16.00 5.23 3.55
N ASN A 117 -15.04 4.51 2.96
CA ASN A 117 -15.12 3.07 2.82
C ASN A 117 -14.25 2.33 3.86
N ILE A 118 -13.41 3.01 4.64
CA ILE A 118 -12.39 2.41 5.54
C ILE A 118 -12.90 1.41 6.59
N GLN A 119 -14.21 1.35 6.79
CA GLN A 119 -14.89 0.27 7.52
C GLN A 119 -15.01 -1.01 6.66
N PHE A 120 -13.88 -1.43 6.07
CA PHE A 120 -13.84 -2.31 4.90
C PHE A 120 -14.34 -3.76 5.11
N PHE A 121 -14.47 -4.22 6.35
CA PHE A 121 -14.88 -5.60 6.63
C PHE A 121 -15.84 -5.65 7.81
N ILE A 122 -17.03 -6.17 7.53
CA ILE A 122 -17.93 -6.71 8.54
C ILE A 122 -17.70 -8.22 8.51
N PRO A 123 -17.14 -8.82 9.56
CA PRO A 123 -16.96 -10.26 9.62
C PRO A 123 -18.29 -10.96 9.35
N GLU A 124 -18.31 -11.87 8.38
CA GLU A 124 -19.44 -12.79 8.23
C GLU A 124 -19.52 -13.65 9.50
N ASN A 125 -20.63 -13.69 10.21
CA ASN A 125 -20.79 -14.63 11.32
C ASN A 125 -21.09 -16.01 10.74
N ASP A 126 -20.06 -16.66 10.18
CA ASP A 126 -20.08 -18.06 9.78
C ASP A 126 -19.09 -18.81 10.68
N GLU A 127 -19.65 -19.64 11.57
CA GLU A 127 -18.93 -20.47 12.54
C GLU A 127 -18.02 -21.50 11.87
N ALA A 128 -18.21 -21.78 10.57
CA ALA A 128 -17.37 -22.70 9.82
C ALA A 128 -15.99 -22.11 9.47
N PHE A 129 -15.76 -20.80 9.66
CA PHE A 129 -14.44 -20.22 9.46
C PHE A 129 -13.62 -20.24 10.75
N GLN A 130 -12.43 -20.82 10.67
CA GLN A 130 -11.38 -20.56 11.66
C GLN A 130 -10.74 -19.20 11.35
N ARG A 131 -10.85 -18.27 12.30
CA ARG A 131 -10.31 -16.90 12.15
C ARG A 131 -9.11 -16.69 13.03
N LYS A 132 -8.13 -15.98 12.49
CA LYS A 132 -6.96 -15.53 13.23
C LYS A 132 -6.70 -14.06 12.95
N TYR A 133 -6.23 -13.38 13.99
CA TYR A 133 -5.87 -11.97 13.93
C TYR A 133 -4.43 -11.83 14.39
N LEU A 134 -3.65 -11.16 13.58
CA LEU A 134 -2.21 -11.10 13.74
C LEU A 134 -1.77 -9.65 13.85
N TYR A 135 -0.82 -9.44 14.74
CA TYR A 135 -0.16 -8.18 14.96
C TYR A 135 1.34 -8.38 14.90
N GLN A 136 2.01 -7.50 14.16
CA GLN A 136 3.46 -7.47 14.12
C GLN A 136 3.91 -6.01 14.22
N THR A 137 4.92 -5.79 15.05
CA THR A 137 5.66 -4.52 15.10
C THR A 137 7.10 -4.76 14.70
N ASN A 138 7.66 -3.84 13.96
CA ASN A 138 9.08 -3.76 13.73
C ASN A 138 9.60 -2.46 14.33
N TYR A 139 10.37 -2.59 15.41
CA TYR A 139 10.99 -1.47 16.09
C TYR A 139 12.30 -1.11 15.38
N SER A 140 12.19 -0.40 14.26
CA SER A 140 13.34 0.41 13.84
C SER A 140 13.48 1.61 14.80
N SER A 141 14.70 2.10 15.01
CA SER A 141 14.93 3.26 15.89
C SER A 141 14.15 4.50 15.44
N GLY A 142 14.00 4.71 14.13
CA GLY A 142 13.38 5.91 13.54
C GLY A 142 11.93 5.80 13.06
N PHE A 143 11.35 4.61 12.93
CA PHE A 143 10.00 4.42 12.37
C PHE A 143 9.11 3.52 13.23
N TYR A 144 7.82 3.79 13.22
CA TYR A 144 6.79 2.83 13.59
C TYR A 144 6.39 2.03 12.34
N ASP A 145 6.67 0.73 12.34
CA ASP A 145 6.24 -0.23 11.29
C ASP A 145 5.30 -1.24 11.95
N ILE A 146 4.00 -1.08 11.74
CA ILE A 146 2.96 -1.94 12.30
C ILE A 146 2.26 -2.66 11.17
N LYS A 147 2.05 -3.97 11.33
CA LYS A 147 1.22 -4.79 10.47
C LYS A 147 0.10 -5.43 11.28
N LEU A 148 -1.10 -5.38 10.72
CA LEU A 148 -2.29 -6.07 11.21
C LEU A 148 -2.84 -6.93 10.08
N ILE A 149 -3.08 -8.20 10.35
CA ILE A 149 -3.63 -9.13 9.35
C ILE A 149 -4.78 -9.90 9.98
N SER A 150 -5.90 -10.03 9.28
CA SER A 150 -6.96 -10.96 9.63
C SER A 150 -7.06 -12.05 8.56
N THR A 151 -7.19 -13.30 8.98
CA THR A 151 -7.29 -14.46 8.08
C THR A 151 -8.54 -15.28 8.36
N SER A 152 -9.01 -15.98 7.34
CA SER A 152 -10.07 -16.98 7.43
C SER A 152 -9.62 -18.26 6.76
N GLU A 153 -9.75 -19.36 7.48
CA GLU A 153 -9.43 -20.71 7.03
C GLU A 153 -10.69 -21.58 7.09
N LYS A 154 -10.96 -22.33 6.03
CA LYS A 154 -12.11 -23.23 5.90
C LYS A 154 -11.84 -24.22 4.75
N TYR A 155 -12.48 -25.38 4.82
CA TYR A 155 -12.48 -26.32 3.70
C TYR A 155 -13.27 -25.75 2.52
N ASN A 156 -12.67 -25.77 1.32
CA ASN A 156 -13.30 -25.32 0.08
C ASN A 156 -13.83 -23.87 0.15
N ILE A 157 -13.02 -22.92 0.63
CA ILE A 157 -13.38 -21.49 0.63
C ILE A 157 -13.74 -21.00 -0.79
N ARG A 158 -13.11 -21.61 -1.79
CA ARG A 158 -13.32 -21.30 -3.21
C ARG A 158 -14.67 -21.77 -3.75
N ASN A 159 -15.40 -22.56 -2.96
CA ASN A 159 -16.72 -23.08 -3.31
C ASN A 159 -16.72 -23.91 -4.60
N TYR A 160 -15.71 -24.77 -4.77
CA TYR A 160 -15.66 -25.79 -5.81
C TYR A 160 -16.82 -26.78 -5.68
N ASP A 161 -17.28 -27.31 -6.80
CA ASP A 161 -18.31 -28.36 -6.83
C ASP A 161 -17.76 -29.73 -6.40
N GLU A 162 -18.66 -30.70 -6.18
CA GLU A 162 -18.29 -32.04 -5.70
C GLU A 162 -17.32 -32.77 -6.65
N ASN A 163 -17.50 -32.62 -7.96
CA ASN A 163 -16.66 -33.27 -8.96
C ASN A 163 -15.23 -32.71 -8.92
N GLN A 164 -15.10 -31.40 -8.77
CA GLN A 164 -13.83 -30.70 -8.62
C GLN A 164 -13.12 -31.08 -7.31
N ILE A 165 -13.87 -31.18 -6.22
CA ILE A 165 -13.37 -31.65 -4.92
C ILE A 165 -12.84 -33.09 -5.05
N GLU A 166 -13.61 -33.99 -5.65
CA GLU A 166 -13.24 -35.39 -5.82
C GLU A 166 -12.00 -35.55 -6.71
N TYR A 167 -11.96 -34.82 -7.82
CA TYR A 167 -10.78 -34.75 -8.68
C TYR A 167 -9.56 -34.26 -7.90
N GLY A 168 -9.68 -33.15 -7.17
CA GLY A 168 -8.61 -32.59 -6.34
C GLY A 168 -8.09 -33.59 -5.30
N LYS A 169 -8.99 -34.32 -4.63
CA LYS A 169 -8.61 -35.41 -3.70
C LYS A 169 -7.84 -36.52 -4.41
N LYS A 170 -8.29 -36.93 -5.61
CA LYS A 170 -7.66 -38.00 -6.41
C LYS A 170 -6.22 -37.67 -6.81
N ILE A 171 -5.94 -36.40 -7.12
CA ILE A 171 -4.60 -35.94 -7.51
C ILE A 171 -3.80 -35.33 -6.35
N GLY A 172 -4.31 -35.40 -5.11
CA GLY A 172 -3.60 -34.96 -3.90
C GLY A 172 -3.51 -33.45 -3.71
N ILE A 173 -4.41 -32.66 -4.31
CA ILE A 173 -4.48 -31.21 -4.08
C ILE A 173 -5.20 -30.95 -2.73
N PRO A 174 -4.60 -30.18 -1.81
CA PRO A 174 -5.28 -29.76 -0.59
C PRO A 174 -6.48 -28.87 -0.88
N MET A 175 -7.61 -29.18 -0.24
CA MET A 175 -8.86 -28.42 -0.37
C MET A 175 -9.11 -27.47 0.81
N ASN A 176 -8.21 -27.46 1.80
CA ASN A 176 -8.19 -26.40 2.80
C ASN A 176 -7.58 -25.16 2.18
N ASP A 177 -8.23 -24.04 2.43
CA ASP A 177 -7.83 -22.75 1.92
C ASP A 177 -7.76 -21.76 3.08
N LEU A 178 -6.74 -20.91 3.06
CA LEU A 178 -6.63 -19.73 3.90
C LEU A 178 -6.64 -18.49 3.02
N ARG A 179 -7.57 -17.58 3.33
CA ARG A 179 -7.64 -16.25 2.74
C ARG A 179 -7.21 -15.18 3.73
N ILE A 180 -6.54 -14.15 3.21
CA ILE A 180 -6.33 -12.90 3.95
C ILE A 180 -7.60 -12.07 3.78
N ASN A 181 -8.33 -11.85 4.87
CA ASN A 181 -9.51 -11.01 4.86
C ASN A 181 -9.11 -9.54 4.77
N GLU A 182 -8.21 -9.12 5.68
CA GLU A 182 -7.72 -7.75 5.74
C GLU A 182 -6.23 -7.72 6.03
N TYR A 183 -5.56 -6.75 5.41
CA TYR A 183 -4.17 -6.41 5.66
C TYR A 183 -4.06 -4.90 5.85
N PHE A 184 -3.52 -4.48 6.98
CA PHE A 184 -3.13 -3.10 7.23
C PHE A 184 -1.64 -3.07 7.51
N ARG A 185 -0.95 -2.12 6.88
CA ARG A 185 0.41 -1.76 7.25
C ARG A 185 0.53 -0.26 7.36
N ILE A 186 1.13 0.19 8.45
CA ILE A 186 1.59 1.56 8.60
C ILE A 186 3.09 1.57 8.77
N PHE A 187 3.75 2.48 8.06
CA PHE A 187 5.16 2.77 8.18
C PHE A 187 5.31 4.28 8.28
N ILE A 188 5.48 4.78 9.50
CA ILE A 188 5.49 6.22 9.78
C ILE A 188 6.77 6.59 10.52
N SER A 189 7.34 7.74 10.17
CA SER A 189 8.46 8.31 10.91
C SER A 189 8.05 8.66 12.35
N LYS A 190 8.93 8.36 13.32
CA LYS A 190 8.79 8.82 14.70
C LYS A 190 9.09 10.31 14.84
N ASP A 191 9.97 10.83 13.98
CA ASP A 191 10.24 12.26 13.91
C ASP A 191 9.10 12.93 13.14
N LYS A 192 8.47 13.93 13.78
CA LYS A 192 7.37 14.71 13.20
C LYS A 192 7.81 15.63 12.07
N ASN A 193 9.11 15.92 11.98
CA ASN A 193 9.71 16.75 10.94
C ASN A 193 9.93 15.96 9.64
N TYR A 194 10.17 14.65 9.74
CA TYR A 194 10.27 13.76 8.58
C TYR A 194 8.91 13.15 8.29
N LYS A 195 8.35 13.44 7.12
CA LYS A 195 6.98 13.03 6.79
C LYS A 195 6.89 11.76 5.95
N THR A 196 7.90 10.89 5.95
CA THR A 196 7.77 9.59 5.26
C THR A 196 6.71 8.73 5.94
N ASN A 197 5.57 8.55 5.28
CA ASN A 197 4.41 7.88 5.85
C ASN A 197 3.78 6.98 4.81
N LYS A 198 4.12 5.68 4.80
CA LYS A 198 3.45 4.72 3.94
C LYS A 198 2.29 4.05 4.66
N PHE A 199 1.11 4.13 4.06
CA PHE A 199 -0.09 3.43 4.51
C PHE A 199 -0.54 2.45 3.44
N SER A 200 -0.66 1.17 3.79
CA SER A 200 -1.13 0.11 2.90
C SER A 200 -2.36 -0.56 3.50
N VAL A 201 -3.44 -0.62 2.73
CA VAL A 201 -4.65 -1.36 3.09
C VAL A 201 -5.04 -2.27 1.93
N GLU A 202 -5.14 -3.57 2.22
CA GLU A 202 -5.53 -4.57 1.23
C GLU A 202 -6.63 -5.49 1.78
N SER A 203 -7.54 -5.89 0.89
CA SER A 203 -8.52 -6.95 1.16
C SER A 203 -8.44 -8.00 0.06
N ASN A 204 -8.12 -9.24 0.42
CA ASN A 204 -7.85 -10.33 -0.51
C ASN A 204 -8.97 -11.39 -0.49
N HIS A 205 -10.23 -10.95 -0.42
CA HIS A 205 -11.40 -11.83 -0.31
C HIS A 205 -11.55 -12.85 -1.46
N PHE A 206 -10.93 -12.61 -2.62
CA PHE A 206 -11.18 -13.37 -3.85
C PHE A 206 -10.11 -14.41 -4.20
N ASN A 207 -8.93 -14.35 -3.58
CA ASN A 207 -7.84 -15.29 -3.87
C ASN A 207 -7.33 -15.85 -2.54
N PRO A 208 -7.73 -17.07 -2.13
CA PRO A 208 -7.04 -17.77 -1.06
C PRO A 208 -5.62 -18.12 -1.53
N TYR A 209 -4.63 -17.50 -0.91
CA TYR A 209 -3.23 -17.57 -1.33
C TYR A 209 -2.46 -18.74 -0.70
N TYR A 210 -3.04 -19.41 0.29
CA TYR A 210 -2.33 -20.41 1.11
C TYR A 210 -3.21 -21.62 1.39
N GLN A 211 -2.61 -22.81 1.43
CA GLN A 211 -3.29 -24.06 1.75
C GLN A 211 -3.60 -24.22 3.24
N ASN A 212 -2.86 -23.52 4.09
CA ASN A 212 -3.03 -23.55 5.54
C ASN A 212 -2.34 -22.37 6.23
N TYR A 213 -2.58 -22.24 7.54
CA TYR A 213 -1.95 -21.22 8.38
C TYR A 213 -0.42 -21.25 8.38
N GLN A 214 0.21 -22.43 8.36
CA GLN A 214 1.67 -22.53 8.43
C GLN A 214 2.33 -22.00 7.15
N GLU A 215 1.77 -22.32 5.99
CA GLU A 215 2.21 -21.79 4.70
C GLU A 215 2.06 -20.28 4.65
N PHE A 216 0.93 -19.75 5.13
CA PHE A 216 0.69 -18.32 5.25
C PHE A 216 1.75 -17.62 6.11
N ILE A 217 2.07 -18.17 7.29
CA ILE A 217 3.09 -17.60 8.19
C ILE A 217 4.47 -17.59 7.52
N ASN A 218 4.85 -18.70 6.90
CA ASN A 218 6.14 -18.82 6.22
C ASN A 218 6.26 -17.84 5.03
N GLY A 219 5.18 -17.65 4.27
CA GLY A 219 5.16 -16.78 3.08
C GLY A 219 5.11 -15.28 3.39
N ASN A 220 4.38 -14.86 4.43
CA ASN A 220 4.16 -13.43 4.72
C ASN A 220 5.18 -12.82 5.69
N PHE A 221 5.94 -13.67 6.39
CA PHE A 221 6.83 -13.25 7.47
C PHE A 221 8.19 -13.92 7.39
N LEU A 222 8.91 -13.67 6.28
CA LEU A 222 10.22 -14.25 5.96
C LEU A 222 11.36 -13.95 6.96
N ARG A 223 11.14 -13.06 7.92
CA ARG A 223 12.15 -12.57 8.86
C ARG A 223 11.93 -13.17 10.24
N LYS A 224 12.78 -14.14 10.60
CA LYS A 224 12.74 -14.91 11.86
C LYS A 224 12.94 -14.06 13.13
N ASP A 225 13.44 -12.83 12.99
CA ASP A 225 13.67 -11.85 14.05
C ASP A 225 12.40 -11.09 14.48
N LYS A 226 11.26 -11.32 13.82
CA LYS A 226 10.05 -10.54 14.07
C LYS A 226 8.99 -11.33 14.83
N ASN A 227 8.66 -10.88 16.03
CA ASN A 227 7.59 -11.44 16.85
C ASN A 227 6.23 -11.12 16.23
N ILE A 228 5.60 -12.13 15.64
CA ILE A 228 4.18 -12.09 15.26
C ILE A 228 3.39 -12.52 16.50
N VAL A 229 2.38 -11.75 16.85
CA VAL A 229 1.49 -12.04 17.98
C VAL A 229 0.10 -12.31 17.44
N GLU A 230 -0.46 -13.47 17.79
CA GLU A 230 -1.88 -13.73 17.59
C GLU A 230 -2.66 -12.97 18.67
N ILE A 231 -3.62 -12.16 18.25
CA ILE A 231 -4.43 -11.31 19.12
C ILE A 231 -5.91 -11.65 18.99
N LYS A 232 -6.71 -11.20 19.96
CA LYS A 232 -8.17 -11.38 19.94
C LYS A 232 -8.84 -10.36 19.01
N ASP A 233 -10.03 -10.70 18.52
CA ASP A 233 -10.83 -9.84 17.62
C ASP A 233 -11.02 -8.41 18.16
N PHE A 234 -11.39 -8.27 19.45
CA PHE A 234 -11.56 -6.95 20.06
C PHE A 234 -10.26 -6.13 20.09
N GLN A 235 -9.10 -6.79 20.23
CA GLN A 235 -7.79 -6.12 20.20
C GLN A 235 -7.49 -5.68 18.77
N PHE A 236 -7.75 -6.54 17.79
CA PHE A 236 -7.58 -6.22 16.38
C PHE A 236 -8.44 -5.02 15.96
N ALA A 237 -9.72 -5.03 16.31
CA ALA A 237 -10.65 -3.93 16.05
C ALA A 237 -10.17 -2.61 16.68
N ARG A 238 -9.65 -2.66 17.91
CA ARG A 238 -9.10 -1.48 18.60
C ARG A 238 -7.87 -0.92 17.88
N ILE A 239 -6.89 -1.77 17.53
CA ILE A 239 -5.66 -1.29 16.86
C ILE A 239 -5.98 -0.81 15.44
N LYS A 240 -6.89 -1.49 14.73
CA LYS A 240 -7.40 -1.04 13.42
C LYS A 240 -7.97 0.37 13.49
N LYS A 241 -8.77 0.70 14.52
CA LYS A 241 -9.28 2.05 14.74
C LYS A 241 -8.15 3.07 14.93
N MET A 242 -7.12 2.74 15.71
CA MET A 242 -5.95 3.61 15.91
C MET A 242 -5.16 3.81 14.61
N VAL A 243 -5.00 2.77 13.80
CA VAL A 243 -4.35 2.85 12.48
C VAL A 243 -5.11 3.80 11.55
N ILE A 244 -6.44 3.72 11.54
CA ILE A 244 -7.31 4.61 10.75
C ILE A 244 -7.15 6.07 11.18
N GLU A 245 -7.12 6.32 12.48
CA GLU A 245 -6.89 7.67 13.06
C GLU A 245 -5.49 8.20 12.68
N LEU A 246 -4.46 7.36 12.69
CA LEU A 246 -3.11 7.75 12.26
C LEU A 246 -3.04 8.08 10.77
N ILE A 247 -3.75 7.32 9.92
CA ILE A 247 -3.86 7.64 8.49
C ILE A 247 -4.48 9.03 8.34
N LEU A 248 -5.54 9.36 9.08
CA LEU A 248 -6.17 10.69 9.05
C LEU A 248 -5.20 11.80 9.46
N GLU A 249 -4.49 11.63 10.56
CA GLU A 249 -3.56 12.63 11.09
C GLU A 249 -2.36 12.87 10.15
N ARG A 250 -1.87 11.81 9.49
CA ARG A 250 -0.58 11.83 8.79
C ARG A 250 -0.69 11.83 7.27
N SER A 251 -1.90 11.83 6.71
CA SER A 251 -2.13 11.94 5.25
C SER A 251 -2.32 13.38 4.77
N ASP A 252 -2.06 14.39 5.59
CA ASP A 252 -2.07 15.77 5.12
C ASP A 252 -0.86 16.03 4.22
N LEU A 253 -1.13 16.54 3.03
CA LEU A 253 -0.08 16.88 2.08
C LEU A 253 0.55 18.21 2.47
N ASP A 254 1.81 18.16 2.87
CA ASP A 254 2.59 19.36 3.09
C ASP A 254 3.19 19.86 1.77
N ILE A 255 2.79 21.07 1.38
CA ILE A 255 3.28 21.76 0.19
C ILE A 255 4.23 22.91 0.54
N SER A 256 4.69 23.00 1.80
CA SER A 256 5.72 23.95 2.19
C SER A 256 6.99 23.75 1.35
N SER A 257 7.84 24.77 1.31
CA SER A 257 9.18 24.61 0.74
C SER A 257 9.92 23.53 1.53
N ILE A 258 10.47 22.55 0.82
CA ILE A 258 11.37 21.56 1.42
C ILE A 258 12.55 22.32 2.00
N ILE A 259 12.91 21.99 3.25
CA ILE A 259 14.00 22.64 3.94
C ILE A 259 15.25 22.50 3.05
N PRO A 260 15.91 23.60 2.65
CA PRO A 260 17.08 23.52 1.80
C PRO A 260 18.12 22.58 2.42
N LYS A 261 18.78 21.82 1.53
CA LYS A 261 19.77 20.78 1.82
C LYS A 261 20.57 21.08 3.10
N GLN A 262 20.47 20.22 4.11
CA GLN A 262 21.45 20.23 5.20
C GLN A 262 22.83 20.07 4.56
N GLN A 263 23.73 21.02 4.81
CA GLN A 263 25.09 21.06 4.28
C GLN A 263 25.99 20.03 4.99
N HIS A 264 25.54 18.79 5.13
CA HIS A 264 26.33 17.72 5.73
C HIS A 264 26.72 16.75 4.62
N THR A 265 28.00 16.82 4.24
CA THR A 265 28.68 15.85 3.40
C THR A 265 28.59 14.47 4.04
N ILE A 266 27.87 13.54 3.42
CA ILE A 266 27.94 12.13 3.76
C ILE A 266 29.20 11.57 3.11
N THR A 267 30.24 11.33 3.90
CA THR A 267 31.41 10.56 3.49
C THR A 267 31.03 9.09 3.49
N ILE A 268 30.96 8.48 2.31
CA ILE A 268 30.89 7.01 2.21
C ILE A 268 32.30 6.50 2.48
N LEU A 269 32.48 5.78 3.59
CA LEU A 269 33.70 5.02 3.83
C LEU A 269 33.57 3.72 3.03
N ASP A 270 34.49 3.51 2.08
CA ASP A 270 34.67 2.24 1.36
C ASP A 270 34.92 1.11 2.36
N ILE A 271 34.38 -0.08 2.07
CA ILE A 271 34.80 -1.36 2.68
C ILE A 271 35.85 -1.98 1.77
#